data_AF-A0A9X1I6T3-F1
#
_entry.id   AF-A0A9X1I6T3-F1
#
_cell.length_a   1.000
_cell.length_b   1.000
_cell.length_c   1.000
_cell.angle_alpha   90.00
_cell.angle_beta   90.00
_cell.angle_gamma   90.00
#
_symmetry.space_group_name_H-M   'P 1'
#
loop_
_entity.id
_entity.type
_entity.pdbx_description
1 polymer ?
#
loop_
_entity_poly.entity_id
_entity_poly.type
_entity_poly.pdbx_seq_one_letter_code
_entity_poly.pdbx_strand_id
1 'polypeptide(L)' 'MNNLIQNILVISTLVVAVVFLLKKFVFKSKKSSKKSCGNGDCGC' A
#
# COMPACT_ATOMS: atom_id res chain seq x y z
N MET A 1 30.78 7.27 -11.26
CA MET A 1 29.48 6.60 -11.08
C MET A 1 29.47 5.97 -9.69
N ASN A 2 28.89 6.67 -8.70
CA ASN A 2 28.89 6.22 -7.31
C ASN A 2 27.74 5.21 -7.12
N ASN A 3 28.02 3.93 -7.31
CA ASN A 3 27.06 2.83 -7.16
C ASN A 3 26.34 2.86 -5.79
N LEU A 4 26.96 3.46 -4.77
CA LEU A 4 26.36 3.66 -3.44
C LEU A 4 25.04 4.45 -3.51
N ILE A 5 24.99 5.58 -4.22
CA ILE A 5 23.80 6.44 -4.18
C ILE A 5 22.63 5.85 -5.00
N GLN A 6 22.95 5.17 -6.10
CA GLN A 6 21.96 4.51 -6.95
C GLN A 6 21.36 3.28 -6.25
N ASN A 7 22.19 2.50 -5.54
CA ASN A 7 21.71 1.37 -4.75
C ASN A 7 20.78 1.79 -3.61
N ILE A 8 21.10 2.90 -2.92
CA ILE A 8 20.23 3.45 -1.87
C ILE A 8 18.88 3.90 -2.46
N LEU A 9 18.89 4.54 -3.63
CA LEU A 9 17.66 4.97 -4.30
C LEU A 9 16.78 3.78 -4.69
N VAL A 10 17.39 2.74 -5.29
CA VAL A 10 16.68 1.53 -5.71
C VAL A 10 16.10 0.79 -4.51
N ILE A 11 16.89 0.56 -3.46
CA ILE A 11 16.43 -0.13 -2.24
C ILE A 11 15.32 0.66 -1.56
N SER A 12 15.47 1.98 -1.42
CA SER A 12 14.43 2.83 -0.81
C SER A 12 13.11 2.77 -1.60
N THR A 13 13.19 2.85 -2.93
CA THR A 13 12.00 2.81 -3.79
C THR A 13 11.28 1.46 -3.71
N LEU A 14 12.04 0.36 -3.67
CA LEU A 14 11.48 -0.99 -3.50
C LEU A 14 10.84 -1.16 -2.12
N VAL A 15 11.49 -0.71 -1.05
CA VAL A 15 10.94 -0.77 0.31
C VAL A 15 9.64 0.02 0.42
N VAL A 16 9.62 1.26 -0.10
CA VAL A 16 8.41 2.10 -0.10
C VAL A 16 7.28 1.44 -0.91
N ALA A 17 7.58 0.87 -2.07
CA ALA A 17 6.59 0.17 -2.90
C ALA A 17 6.00 -1.04 -2.17
N VAL A 18 6.83 -1.88 -1.55
CA VAL A 18 6.38 -3.05 -0.79
C VAL A 18 5.55 -2.62 0.42
N VAL A 19 6.02 -1.64 1.20
CA VAL A 19 5.27 -1.11 2.36
C VAL A 19 3.94 -0.51 1.92
N PHE A 20 3.91 0.23 0.82
CA PHE A 20 2.68 0.81 0.27
C PHE A 20 1.68 -0.28 -0.17
N LEU A 21 2.16 -1.33 -0.84
CA LEU A 21 1.33 -2.47 -1.24
C LEU A 21 0.80 -3.22 -0.02
N LEU A 22 1.64 -3.51 0.98
CA LEU A 22 1.21 -4.14 2.23
C LEU A 22 0.19 -3.26 2.97
N LYS A 23 0.41 -1.95 3.07
CA LYS A 23 -0.54 -1.02 3.69
C LYS A 23 -1.86 -0.94 2.90
N LYS A 24 -1.81 -0.93 1.57
CA LYS A 24 -2.99 -0.83 0.71
C LYS A 24 -3.82 -2.11 0.71
N PHE A 25 -3.19 -3.27 0.73
CA PHE A 25 -3.88 -4.56 0.59
C PHE A 25 -4.12 -5.26 1.93
N VAL A 26 -3.18 -5.20 2.88
CA VAL A 26 -3.31 -5.87 4.20
C VAL A 26 -4.05 -4.98 5.21
N PHE A 27 -3.80 -3.67 5.21
CA PHE A 27 -4.42 -2.74 6.17
C PHE A 27 -5.84 -2.28 5.77
N LYS A 28 -6.27 -2.46 4.51
CA LYS A 28 -7.61 -2.05 4.05
C LYS A 28 -8.73 -3.01 4.48
N SER A 29 -8.38 -4.22 4.93
CA SER A 29 -9.35 -5.21 5.42
C SER A 29 -9.78 -5.04 6.89
N LYS A 30 -9.19 -4.11 7.66
CA LYS A 30 -9.51 -3.92 9.10
C LYS A 30 -10.44 -2.74 9.40
N LYS A 31 -11.21 -2.27 8.43
CA LYS A 31 -12.39 -1.41 8.67
C LYS A 31 -13.71 -2.16 8.41
N SER A 32 -13.78 -3.44 8.71
CA SER A 32 -15.06 -4.14 8.91
C SER A 32 -15.42 -4.12 10.39
N SER A 33 -15.79 -2.95 10.91
CA SER A 33 -16.61 -2.87 12.12
C SER A 33 -17.61 -1.75 11.95
N LYS A 34 -18.63 -2.02 11.14
CA LYS A 34 -20.04 -1.84 11.49
C LYS A 34 -20.90 -2.34 10.35
N LYS A 35 -21.79 -3.26 10.70
CA LYS A 35 -22.92 -3.70 9.90
C LYS A 35 -23.69 -2.48 9.38
N SER A 36 -23.76 -2.29 8.07
CA SER A 36 -24.91 -1.68 7.39
C SER A 36 -24.70 -1.74 5.88
N CYS A 37 -25.56 -2.47 5.17
CA CYS A 37 -25.85 -2.19 3.78
C CYS A 37 -26.36 -0.74 3.69
N GLY A 38 -25.75 0.08 2.84
CA GLY A 38 -26.24 1.43 2.53
C GLY A 38 -25.22 2.53 2.77
N ASN A 39 -24.28 2.70 1.84
CA ASN A 39 -24.21 3.92 1.04
C ASN A 39 -23.13 3.78 -0.05
N GLY A 40 -23.58 3.29 -1.22
CA GLY A 40 -23.26 3.89 -2.50
C GLY A 40 -21.81 3.87 -3.01
N ASP A 41 -21.26 2.69 -3.28
CA ASP A 41 -20.44 2.52 -4.49
C ASP A 41 -20.33 1.03 -4.85
N CYS A 42 -21.35 0.55 -5.57
CA CYS A 42 -21.26 -0.68 -6.35
C CYS A 42 -20.41 -0.40 -7.60
N GLY A 43 -19.10 -0.64 -7.52
CA GLY A 43 -18.33 -1.09 -8.70
C GLY A 43 -18.13 -2.60 -8.54
N CYS A 44 -18.53 -3.47 -9.46
CA CYS A 44 -17.88 -3.59 -10.77
C CYS A 44 -16.37 -3.27 -10.67
#